data_AF-A0A933DLN7-F1
#
_entry.id   AF-A0A933DLN7-F1
#
_cell.length_a   1.000
_cell.length_b   1.000
_cell.length_c   1.000
_cell.angle_alpha   90.00
_cell.angle_beta   90.00
_cell.angle_gamma   90.00
#
_symmetry.space_group_name_H-M   'P 1'
#
loop_
_entity.id
_entity.type
_entity.pdbx_description
1 polymer ?
#
loop_
_entity_poly.entity_id
_entity_poly.type
_entity_poly.pdbx_seq_one_letter_code
_entity_poly.pdbx_strand_id
1 'polypeptide(L)' 'MVRKANPALLKPMNLSAELEAVVGKGPLPRGQVVKKLWEYIKENNLQNPQNKRN' A
#
# COMPACT_ATOMS: atom_id res chain seq x y z
N MET A 1 -25.10 -2.52 -0.46
CA MET A 1 -24.68 -2.66 -1.87
C MET A 1 -23.25 -3.19 -1.91
N VAL A 2 -22.98 -4.32 -2.56
CA VAL A 2 -21.62 -4.80 -2.77
C VAL A 2 -20.94 -3.86 -3.76
N ARG A 3 -19.88 -3.15 -3.35
CA ARG A 3 -19.09 -2.34 -4.28
C ARG A 3 -18.40 -3.27 -5.28
N LYS A 4 -18.69 -3.08 -6.56
CA LYS A 4 -18.00 -3.77 -7.66
C LYS A 4 -16.51 -3.42 -7.62
N ALA A 5 -15.64 -4.42 -7.70
CA ALA A 5 -14.21 -4.20 -7.75
C ALA A 5 -13.84 -3.35 -8.98
N ASN A 6 -13.02 -2.32 -8.80
CA ASN A 6 -12.50 -1.50 -9.90
C ASN A 6 -11.27 -2.20 -10.52
N PRO A 7 -11.34 -2.67 -11.77
CA PRO A 7 -10.24 -3.37 -12.43
C PRO A 7 -8.94 -2.56 -12.48
N ALA A 8 -9.04 -1.23 -12.54
CA ALA A 8 -7.87 -0.35 -12.57
C ALA A 8 -7.00 -0.46 -11.30
N LEU A 9 -7.59 -0.83 -10.15
CA LEU A 9 -6.86 -1.01 -8.90
C LEU A 9 -6.14 -2.37 -8.80
N LEU A 10 -6.48 -3.29 -9.69
CA LEU A 10 -5.91 -4.64 -9.74
C LEU A 10 -4.75 -4.75 -10.74
N LYS A 11 -4.57 -3.74 -11.62
CA LYS A 11 -3.48 -3.71 -12.60
C LYS A 11 -2.12 -3.68 -11.88
N PRO A 12 -1.21 -4.65 -12.12
CA PRO A 12 0.15 -4.60 -11.61
C PRO A 12 0.91 -3.39 -12.19
N MET A 13 1.66 -2.72 -11.32
CA MET A 13 2.45 -1.53 -11.70
C MET A 13 3.92 -1.76 -11.33
N ASN A 14 4.81 -1.27 -12.18
CA ASN A 14 6.23 -1.21 -11.84
C ASN A 14 6.43 -0.17 -10.73
N LEU A 15 7.26 -0.53 -9.77
CA LEU A 15 7.53 0.30 -8.59
C LEU A 15 8.89 0.98 -8.78
N SER A 16 9.07 2.15 -8.17
CA SER A 16 10.40 2.76 -8.07
C SER A 16 11.25 2.00 -7.06
N ALA A 17 12.58 2.11 -7.16
CA ALA A 17 13.49 1.41 -6.26
C ALA A 17 13.23 1.74 -4.78
N GLU A 18 12.88 2.99 -4.48
CA GLU A 18 12.58 3.44 -3.11
C GLU A 18 11.30 2.79 -2.58
N LEU A 19 10.29 2.63 -3.43
CA LEU A 19 9.05 1.97 -3.04
C LEU A 19 9.26 0.46 -2.86
N GLU A 20 10.06 -0.18 -3.70
CA GLU A 20 10.43 -1.59 -3.55
C GLU A 20 11.17 -1.87 -2.25
N ALA A 21 11.98 -0.92 -1.75
CA ALA A 21 12.65 -1.05 -0.46
C ALA A 21 11.67 -1.14 0.72
N VAL A 22 10.46 -0.60 0.57
CA VAL A 22 9.41 -0.58 1.60
C VAL A 22 8.41 -1.73 1.43
N VAL A 23 7.93 -1.97 0.20
CA VAL A 23 6.86 -2.95 -0.08
C VAL A 23 7.36 -4.25 -0.72
N GLY A 24 8.67 -4.40 -0.93
CA GLY A 24 9.30 -5.49 -1.66
C GLY A 24 9.25 -5.31 -3.19
N LYS A 25 9.98 -6.18 -3.90
CA LYS A 25 10.13 -6.10 -5.37
C LYS A 25 8.81 -6.23 -6.11
N GLY A 26 8.65 -5.43 -7.18
CA GLY A 26 7.49 -5.39 -8.04
C GLY A 26 7.51 -6.40 -9.20
N PRO A 27 6.47 -6.39 -10.07
CA PRO A 27 5.34 -5.46 -10.07
C PRO A 27 4.21 -5.85 -9.09
N LEU A 28 3.56 -4.86 -8.46
CA LEU A 28 2.45 -5.07 -7.52
C LEU A 28 1.20 -4.26 -7.91
N PRO A 29 -0.03 -4.77 -7.69
CA PRO A 29 -1.26 -3.99 -7.80
C PRO A 29 -1.34 -2.89 -6.75
N ARG A 30 -2.00 -1.77 -7.10
CA ARG A 30 -2.16 -0.60 -6.19
C ARG A 30 -2.74 -0.97 -4.83
N GLY A 31 -3.71 -1.89 -4.79
CA GLY A 31 -4.29 -2.36 -3.52
C GLY A 31 -3.29 -3.06 -2.60
N GLN A 32 -2.36 -3.85 -3.17
CA GLN A 32 -1.33 -4.54 -2.39
C GLN A 32 -0.26 -3.57 -1.89
N VAL A 33 0.13 -2.58 -2.71
CA VAL A 33 1.07 -1.53 -2.31
C VAL A 33 0.55 -0.77 -1.10
N VAL A 34 -0.73 -0.35 -1.12
CA VAL A 34 -1.33 0.39 0.01
C VAL A 34 -1.38 -0.47 1.27
N LYS A 35 -1.71 -1.77 1.15
CA LYS A 35 -1.73 -2.69 2.30
C LYS A 35 -0.35 -2.81 2.94
N LYS A 36 0.68 -3.09 2.14
CA LYS A 36 2.06 -3.24 2.62
C LYS A 36 2.63 -1.94 3.19
N LEU A 37 2.29 -0.79 2.61
CA LEU A 37 2.70 0.51 3.15
C LEU A 37 2.12 0.75 4.55
N TRP A 38 0.86 0.35 4.78
CA TRP A 38 0.24 0.44 6.10
C TRP A 38 0.84 -0.53 7.11
N GLU A 39 1.20 -1.74 6.69
CA GLU A 39 1.96 -2.70 7.51
C GLU A 39 3.29 -2.05 7.96
N TYR A 40 4.06 -1.51 7.02
CA TYR A 40 5.31 -0.81 7.31
C TYR A 40 5.13 0.38 8.27
N ILE A 41 4.12 1.23 8.05
CA ILE A 41 3.82 2.38 8.91
C ILE A 41 3.53 1.91 10.35
N LYS A 42 2.78 0.83 10.53
CA LYS A 42 2.40 0.31 11.84
C LYS A 42 3.56 -0.36 12.56
N GLU A 43 4.32 -1.21 11.85
CA GLU A 43 5.50 -1.90 12.40
C GLU A 43 6.55 -0.92 12.90
N ASN A 44 6.72 0.20 12.20
CA ASN A 44 7.70 1.23 12.54
C ASN A 44 7.13 2.35 13.43
N ASN A 45 5.88 2.23 13.91
CA ASN A 45 5.20 3.25 14.71
C ASN A 45 5.21 4.66 14.09
N LEU A 46 5.10 4.76 12.76
CA LEU A 46 5.18 6.01 12.00
C LEU A 46 3.84 6.76 11.90
N GLN A 47 2.78 6.25 12.52
CA GLN A 47 1.49 6.93 12.55
C GLN A 47 1.54 8.10 13.54
N ASN A 48 1.09 9.28 13.09
CA ASN A 48 0.98 10.45 13.94
C ASN A 48 0.08 10.15 15.17
N PRO A 49 0.61 10.23 16.41
CA PRO A 49 -0.16 9.86 17.60
C PRO A 49 -1.29 10.84 17.94
N GLN A 50 -1.18 12.11 17.53
CA GLN A 50 -2.20 13.14 17.76
C GLN A 50 -3.32 13.12 16.70
N ASN A 51 -3.15 12.39 15.59
CA ASN A 51 -4.15 12.30 14.52
C ASN A 51 -4.08 10.94 13.81
N LYS A 52 -4.45 9.89 14.53
CA LYS A 52 -4.53 8.54 13.97
C LYS A 52 -5.74 8.44 13.03
N ARG A 53 -5.48 8.12 11.76
CA ARG A 53 -6.50 7.82 10.75
C ARG A 53 -6.26 6.41 10.21
N ASN A 54 -7.37 5.73 9.92
CA ASN A 54 -7.46 4.31 9.56
C ASN A 54 -6.46 3.88 8.49
#